data_AF-A0A9W8MDR1-F1
#
_entry.id   AF-A0A9W8MDR1-F1
#
_cell.length_a   1.000
_cell.length_b   1.000
_cell.length_c   1.000
_cell.angle_alpha   90.00
_cell.angle_beta   90.00
_cell.angle_gamma   90.00
#
_symmetry.space_group_name_H-M   'P 1'
#
loop_
_entity.id
_entity.type
_entity.pdbx_description
1 polymer ?
#
loop_
_entity_poly.entity_id
_entity_poly.type
_entity_poly.pdbx_seq_one_letter_code
_entity_poly.pdbx_strand_id
1 'polypeptide(L)'
;MSDPAPVDESTCALIESITAGIQKTMMDQLEAKLASLSLPTGNPSSSSQQQPLAALETAPLVPPALSTTTTQLPHGPFVYGAPQVGFVPPLTANSASGTSDTLYLDHPFPHVKEAVINTIITHAFNPHHLWKLNLRHQEKNQKKTIQLIGTSLEIASDKTALKDFKDITSLMVSLQVYFEIIVHYAPPSSASALLKLFFCYTANLHRIASKYAWSVVVNYHINFFFRCRQEMHKGYYDLWARQDSELTSKFLHAHQKTSGSFATNSKKTTLPASGPVTICCNFNAGKCTAAVCPWNHSHACSICGKSDHHAQTHPKAT
;
A
#
# COMPACT_ATOMS: atom_id res chain seq x y z
N MET A 1 12.34 2.63 41.81
CA MET A 1 11.91 2.71 40.40
C MET A 1 10.44 2.37 40.40
N SER A 2 9.58 3.35 40.12
CA SER A 2 8.12 3.18 40.18
C SER A 2 7.63 2.56 38.89
N ASP A 3 6.88 1.46 38.97
CA ASP A 3 6.29 0.80 37.81
C ASP A 3 5.26 1.73 37.14
N PRO A 4 5.25 1.81 35.79
CA PRO A 4 4.27 2.60 35.06
C PRO A 4 2.87 2.00 35.23
N ALA A 5 1.89 2.86 35.52
CA ALA A 5 0.50 2.46 35.70
C ALA A 5 -0.06 1.78 34.43
N PRO A 6 -0.90 0.74 34.59
CA PRO A 6 -1.48 0.01 33.47
C PRO A 6 -2.35 0.94 32.62
N VAL A 7 -2.14 0.89 31.29
CA VAL A 7 -2.96 1.61 30.33
C VAL A 7 -4.31 0.90 30.24
N ASP A 8 -5.37 1.60 30.63
CA ASP A 8 -6.75 1.12 30.63
C ASP A 8 -7.21 0.74 29.21
N GLU A 9 -7.88 -0.41 29.08
CA GLU A 9 -8.42 -0.97 27.83
C GLU A 9 -9.39 0.02 27.14
N SER A 10 -10.05 0.85 27.93
CA SER A 10 -10.87 1.99 27.48
C SER A 10 -10.07 2.98 26.60
N THR A 11 -8.79 3.20 26.92
CA THR A 11 -7.91 4.11 26.17
C THR A 11 -7.59 3.57 24.78
N CYS A 12 -7.42 2.25 24.64
CA CYS A 12 -7.17 1.61 23.35
C CYS A 12 -8.39 1.69 22.43
N ALA A 13 -9.59 1.40 22.95
CA ALA A 13 -10.83 1.52 22.20
C ALA A 13 -11.11 2.97 21.74
N LEU A 14 -10.79 3.95 22.59
CA LEU A 14 -10.92 5.36 22.24
C LEU A 14 -9.97 5.77 21.12
N ILE A 15 -8.71 5.32 21.14
CA ILE A 15 -7.74 5.58 20.07
C ILE A 15 -8.22 4.99 18.75
N GLU A 16 -8.74 3.76 18.76
CA GLU A 16 -9.26 3.11 17.55
C GLU A 16 -10.47 3.89 16.97
N SER A 17 -11.40 4.32 17.83
CA SER A 17 -12.55 5.13 17.43
C SER A 17 -12.15 6.48 16.82
N ILE A 18 -11.21 7.19 17.45
CA ILE A 18 -10.69 8.46 16.93
C ILE A 18 -10.00 8.25 15.58
N THR A 19 -9.20 7.20 15.45
CA THR A 19 -8.48 6.90 14.20
C THR A 19 -9.45 6.59 13.07
N ALA A 20 -10.51 5.82 13.34
CA ALA A 20 -11.59 5.53 12.38
C ALA A 20 -12.36 6.80 11.97
N GLY A 21 -12.65 7.69 12.92
CA GLY A 21 -13.33 8.97 12.65
C GLY A 21 -12.51 9.92 11.77
N ILE A 22 -11.19 10.01 12.01
CA ILE A 22 -10.27 10.80 11.18
C ILE A 22 -10.20 10.20 9.77
N GLN A 23 -10.05 8.87 9.67
CA GLN A 23 -10.01 8.17 8.38
C GLN A 23 -11.28 8.41 7.55
N LYS A 24 -12.46 8.30 8.18
CA LYS A 24 -13.74 8.56 7.52
C LYS A 24 -13.81 9.99 7.00
N THR A 25 -13.50 10.97 7.85
CA THR A 25 -13.52 12.39 7.47
C THR A 25 -12.58 12.70 6.31
N MET A 26 -11.38 12.11 6.31
CA MET A 26 -10.42 12.28 5.22
C MET A 26 -10.92 11.68 3.91
N MET A 27 -11.55 10.50 3.96
CA MET A 27 -12.17 9.87 2.78
C MET A 27 -13.33 10.72 2.23
N ASP A 28 -14.21 11.21 3.10
CA ASP A 28 -15.35 12.04 2.70
C ASP A 28 -14.88 13.35 2.04
N GLN A 29 -13.82 13.98 2.57
CA GLN A 29 -13.23 15.18 1.96
C GLN A 29 -12.56 14.90 0.61
N LEU A 30 -11.90 13.75 0.48
CA LEU A 30 -11.28 13.33 -0.77
C LEU A 30 -12.33 13.08 -1.85
N GLU A 31 -13.43 12.42 -1.50
CA GLU A 31 -14.55 12.15 -2.40
C GLU A 31 -15.24 13.44 -2.83
N ALA A 32 -15.49 14.37 -1.90
CA ALA A 32 -16.02 15.70 -2.21
C ALA A 32 -15.11 16.49 -3.16
N LYS A 33 -13.78 16.43 -2.97
CA LYS A 33 -12.82 17.05 -3.89
C LYS A 33 -12.83 16.39 -5.27
N LEU A 34 -12.90 15.06 -5.34
CA LEU A 34 -13.01 14.32 -6.61
C LEU A 34 -14.30 14.67 -7.37
N ALA A 35 -15.42 14.78 -6.67
CA ALA A 35 -16.69 15.21 -7.25
C ALA A 35 -16.60 16.63 -7.85
N SER A 36 -15.89 17.55 -7.18
CA SER A 36 -15.70 18.92 -7.67
C SER A 36 -14.80 19.04 -8.92
N LEU A 37 -13.96 18.04 -9.18
CA LEU A 37 -13.07 18.00 -10.36
C LEU A 37 -13.74 17.39 -11.60
N SER A 38 -14.93 16.80 -11.44
CA SER A 38 -15.71 16.26 -12.54
C SER A 38 -16.39 17.43 -13.28
N LEU A 39 -15.84 17.85 -14.43
CA LEU A 39 -16.42 18.93 -15.23
C LEU A 39 -17.89 18.62 -15.61
N PRO A 40 -18.77 19.64 -15.66
CA PRO A 40 -20.11 19.47 -16.18
C PRO A 40 -20.01 19.03 -17.64
N THR A 41 -20.52 17.82 -17.93
CA THR A 41 -20.72 17.34 -19.30
C THR A 41 -21.85 18.17 -19.90
N GLY A 42 -21.47 19.30 -20.51
CA GLY A 42 -22.39 20.15 -21.26
C GLY A 42 -22.86 19.44 -22.51
N ASN A 43 -24.15 19.12 -22.56
CA ASN A 43 -24.85 18.69 -23.78
C ASN A 43 -24.62 19.72 -24.91
N PRO A 44 -24.16 19.31 -26.10
CA PRO A 44 -24.28 20.16 -27.27
C PRO A 44 -25.72 20.11 -27.77
N SER A 45 -26.46 21.20 -27.52
CA SER A 45 -27.76 21.44 -28.15
C SER A 45 -27.59 21.67 -29.64
N SER A 46 -28.29 20.84 -30.41
CA SER A 46 -28.48 20.88 -31.85
C SER A 46 -28.98 22.24 -32.34
N SER A 47 -28.33 22.79 -33.37
CA SER A 47 -28.93 23.75 -34.28
C SER A 47 -28.60 23.38 -35.71
N SER A 48 -29.65 23.06 -36.45
CA SER A 48 -29.70 22.65 -37.84
C SER A 48 -29.34 23.78 -38.80
N GLN A 49 -28.57 23.48 -39.85
CA GLN A 49 -28.69 24.17 -41.14
C GLN A 49 -28.29 23.24 -42.29
N GLN A 50 -29.31 22.83 -43.07
CA GLN A 50 -29.27 22.21 -44.41
C GLN A 50 -28.73 23.23 -45.45
N GLN A 51 -27.89 22.89 -46.45
CA GLN A 51 -28.16 22.31 -47.80
C GLN A 51 -26.88 22.55 -48.67
N PRO A 52 -26.73 22.10 -49.95
CA PRO A 52 -27.20 20.88 -50.64
C PRO A 52 -26.08 20.13 -51.44
N LEU A 53 -26.52 18.99 -51.98
CA LEU A 53 -25.94 17.97 -52.88
C LEU A 53 -25.22 18.46 -54.15
N ALA A 54 -24.13 17.76 -54.53
CA ALA A 54 -23.74 17.50 -55.92
C ALA A 54 -23.11 16.10 -56.05
N ALA A 55 -23.50 15.39 -57.10
CA ALA A 55 -23.25 13.97 -57.37
C ALA A 55 -22.01 13.72 -58.25
N LEU A 56 -21.46 12.51 -58.20
CA LEU A 56 -21.04 11.63 -59.32
C LEU A 56 -20.49 10.31 -58.69
N GLU A 57 -21.11 9.13 -58.91
CA GLU A 57 -20.78 8.14 -59.97
C GLU A 57 -19.30 7.65 -59.89
N THR A 58 -18.90 6.37 -59.85
CA THR A 58 -19.44 5.11 -60.40
C THR A 58 -18.69 3.92 -59.76
N ALA A 59 -19.31 2.74 -59.69
CA ALA A 59 -18.75 1.43 -59.27
C ALA A 59 -17.79 0.83 -60.34
N PRO A 60 -17.18 -0.41 -60.26
CA PRO A 60 -17.86 -1.69 -59.97
C PRO A 60 -17.08 -2.85 -59.25
N LEU A 61 -17.87 -3.70 -58.56
CA LEU A 61 -17.98 -5.19 -58.49
C LEU A 61 -16.75 -6.15 -58.53
N VAL A 62 -16.85 -7.23 -57.69
CA VAL A 62 -16.58 -8.71 -57.92
C VAL A 62 -16.03 -9.40 -56.61
N PRO A 63 -16.32 -10.70 -56.25
CA PRO A 63 -17.49 -11.21 -55.53
C PRO A 63 -17.09 -12.11 -54.29
N PRO A 64 -17.98 -12.95 -53.67
CA PRO A 64 -17.82 -13.47 -52.31
C PRO A 64 -17.33 -14.93 -52.21
N ALA A 65 -16.88 -15.35 -51.02
CA ALA A 65 -16.70 -16.76 -50.69
C ALA A 65 -17.17 -17.12 -49.26
N LEU A 66 -18.18 -18.01 -49.27
CA LEU A 66 -18.61 -19.05 -48.35
C LEU A 66 -18.44 -18.98 -46.81
N SER A 67 -19.59 -19.22 -46.21
CA SER A 67 -19.92 -19.62 -44.84
C SER A 67 -19.16 -20.84 -44.28
N THR A 68 -18.89 -20.80 -42.98
CA THR A 68 -18.97 -21.99 -42.11
C THR A 68 -19.65 -21.62 -40.80
N THR A 69 -20.89 -22.08 -40.67
CA THR A 69 -21.69 -22.07 -39.45
C THR A 69 -21.26 -23.27 -38.60
N THR A 70 -20.66 -23.04 -37.44
CA THR A 70 -20.50 -24.08 -36.41
C THR A 70 -21.29 -23.67 -35.19
N THR A 71 -22.45 -24.30 -35.05
CA THR A 71 -23.25 -24.36 -33.82
C THR A 71 -22.51 -25.23 -32.81
N GLN A 72 -22.08 -24.66 -31.67
CA GLN A 72 -21.57 -25.43 -30.54
C GLN A 72 -22.21 -24.95 -29.23
N LEU A 73 -22.73 -25.94 -28.49
CA LEU A 73 -23.49 -25.85 -27.24
C LEU A 73 -22.79 -25.08 -26.11
N PRO A 74 -23.53 -24.41 -25.20
CA PRO A 74 -22.97 -23.91 -23.96
C PRO A 74 -23.26 -24.89 -22.81
N HIS A 75 -22.29 -25.73 -22.47
CA HIS A 75 -22.17 -26.33 -21.13
C HIS A 75 -20.71 -26.21 -20.70
N GLY A 76 -20.42 -25.29 -19.79
CA GLY A 76 -19.09 -25.08 -19.21
C GLY A 76 -19.09 -23.98 -18.14
N PRO A 77 -18.26 -24.09 -17.09
CA PRO A 77 -18.57 -23.64 -15.74
C PRO A 77 -18.39 -22.13 -15.53
N PHE A 78 -19.13 -21.60 -14.56
CA PHE A 78 -18.96 -20.26 -14.02
C PHE A 78 -17.50 -20.04 -13.56
N VAL A 79 -16.74 -19.35 -14.40
CA VAL A 79 -15.51 -18.68 -13.98
C VAL A 79 -15.93 -17.47 -13.15
N TYR A 80 -15.68 -17.52 -11.86
CA TYR A 80 -15.75 -16.33 -11.01
C TYR A 80 -14.70 -15.34 -11.52
N GLY A 81 -15.15 -14.36 -12.32
CA GLY A 81 -14.33 -13.24 -12.75
C GLY A 81 -13.90 -12.44 -11.52
N ALA A 82 -12.64 -12.59 -11.13
CA ALA A 82 -12.01 -11.62 -10.25
C ALA A 82 -12.06 -10.26 -10.97
N PRO A 83 -12.45 -9.16 -10.29
CA PRO A 83 -12.39 -7.85 -10.88
C PRO A 83 -10.93 -7.57 -11.28
N GLN A 84 -10.69 -7.48 -12.58
CA GLN A 84 -9.42 -7.03 -13.15
C GLN A 84 -9.26 -5.57 -12.72
N VAL A 85 -8.57 -5.35 -11.61
CA VAL A 85 -8.09 -4.00 -11.27
C VAL A 85 -7.00 -3.71 -12.28
N GLY A 86 -7.35 -2.86 -13.24
CA GLY A 86 -6.73 -2.77 -14.55
C GLY A 86 -5.27 -2.32 -14.51
N PHE A 87 -4.50 -2.88 -15.44
CA PHE A 87 -3.23 -2.34 -15.90
C PHE A 87 -3.37 -0.83 -16.14
N VAL A 88 -2.57 -0.03 -15.45
CA VAL A 88 -2.47 1.41 -15.71
C VAL A 88 -1.26 1.60 -16.62
N PRO A 89 -1.42 2.22 -17.80
CA PRO A 89 -0.29 2.52 -18.67
C PRO A 89 0.80 3.26 -17.90
N PRO A 90 2.09 3.01 -18.21
CA PRO A 90 3.19 3.73 -17.58
C PRO A 90 2.97 5.24 -17.65
N LEU A 91 3.29 5.94 -16.55
CA LEU A 91 3.19 7.39 -16.48
C LEU A 91 4.15 8.01 -17.51
N THR A 92 3.63 8.42 -18.66
CA THR A 92 4.43 9.11 -19.68
C THR A 92 4.59 10.56 -19.25
N ALA A 93 5.82 10.99 -18.98
CA ALA A 93 6.13 12.40 -18.88
C ALA A 93 5.85 13.03 -20.25
N ASN A 94 4.75 13.77 -20.38
CA ASN A 94 4.45 14.55 -21.58
C ASN A 94 5.43 15.73 -21.65
N SER A 95 6.66 15.47 -22.07
CA SER A 95 7.68 16.47 -22.38
C SER A 95 7.45 17.00 -23.80
N ALA A 96 6.32 17.66 -24.04
CA ALA A 96 6.03 18.28 -25.34
C ALA A 96 5.27 19.60 -25.17
N SER A 97 6.02 20.65 -24.85
CA SER A 97 5.78 22.00 -25.41
C SER A 97 6.96 22.91 -25.05
N GLY A 98 7.94 22.93 -25.94
CA GLY A 98 9.01 23.91 -25.91
C GLY A 98 8.52 25.25 -26.44
N THR A 99 7.99 26.10 -25.56
CA THR A 99 7.95 27.55 -25.76
C THR A 99 7.83 28.26 -24.40
N SER A 100 8.96 28.83 -23.96
CA SER A 100 9.09 30.10 -23.24
C SER A 100 8.52 30.26 -21.81
N ASP A 101 9.38 30.00 -20.82
CA ASP A 101 9.86 30.90 -19.74
C ASP A 101 8.92 31.77 -18.88
N THR A 102 7.59 31.68 -18.95
CA THR A 102 6.71 32.47 -18.06
C THR A 102 5.61 31.68 -17.33
N LEU A 103 5.61 30.34 -17.41
CA LEU A 103 4.67 29.47 -16.68
C LEU A 103 5.30 28.68 -15.52
N TYR A 104 6.38 29.19 -14.92
CA TYR A 104 6.97 28.60 -13.70
C TYR A 104 6.09 28.78 -12.44
N LEU A 105 4.91 29.40 -12.57
CA LEU A 105 4.12 29.89 -11.44
C LEU A 105 3.14 28.88 -10.83
N ASP A 106 3.04 27.64 -11.31
CA ASP A 106 2.11 26.68 -10.70
C ASP A 106 2.62 25.23 -10.76
N HIS A 107 3.88 25.00 -10.40
CA HIS A 107 4.32 23.63 -10.15
C HIS A 107 3.61 23.13 -8.87
N PRO A 108 2.80 22.05 -8.91
CA PRO A 108 2.03 21.56 -7.75
C PRO A 108 2.88 21.16 -6.54
N PHE A 109 4.19 20.99 -6.73
CA PHE A 109 5.13 20.55 -5.70
C PHE A 109 6.39 21.45 -5.70
N PRO A 110 6.26 22.75 -5.35
CA PRO A 110 7.36 23.70 -5.49
C PRO A 110 8.57 23.40 -4.57
N HIS A 111 8.35 22.55 -3.56
CA HIS A 111 9.37 22.12 -2.60
C HIS A 111 10.09 20.82 -3.01
N VAL A 112 9.66 20.17 -4.10
CA VAL A 112 10.28 18.94 -4.60
C VAL A 112 11.00 19.26 -5.90
N LYS A 113 12.31 18.98 -5.96
CA LYS A 113 13.09 19.18 -7.18
C LYS A 113 12.48 18.39 -8.32
N GLU A 114 12.40 19.00 -9.50
CA GLU A 114 11.84 18.36 -10.71
C GLU A 114 12.49 17.01 -11.04
N ALA A 115 13.81 16.90 -10.89
CA ALA A 115 14.53 15.64 -11.06
C ALA A 115 14.00 14.53 -10.13
N VAL A 116 13.62 14.86 -8.89
CA VAL A 116 13.03 13.90 -7.95
C VAL A 116 11.63 13.50 -8.39
N ILE A 117 10.82 14.44 -8.84
CA ILE A 117 9.48 14.17 -9.39
C ILE A 117 9.59 13.23 -10.59
N ASN A 118 10.51 13.50 -11.52
CA ASN A 118 10.79 12.64 -12.67
C ASN A 118 11.20 11.23 -12.25
N THR A 119 12.01 11.06 -11.20
CA THR A 119 12.33 9.72 -10.69
C THR A 119 11.14 9.02 -10.03
N ILE A 120 10.17 9.75 -9.46
CA ILE A 120 8.97 9.18 -8.84
C ILE A 120 7.99 8.70 -9.93
N ILE A 121 7.71 9.54 -10.93
CA ILE A 121 6.78 9.21 -12.02
C ILE A 121 7.30 8.07 -12.90
N THR A 122 8.61 7.97 -13.09
CA THR A 122 9.26 6.85 -13.82
C THR A 122 9.47 5.61 -12.95
N HIS A 123 9.04 5.65 -11.69
CA HIS A 123 9.20 4.56 -10.72
C HIS A 123 10.67 4.15 -10.51
N ALA A 124 11.60 5.09 -10.62
CA ALA A 124 13.03 4.91 -10.36
C ALA A 124 13.46 5.42 -8.96
N PHE A 125 12.56 6.10 -8.23
CA PHE A 125 12.85 6.70 -6.93
C PHE A 125 13.38 5.67 -5.92
N ASN A 126 14.41 6.07 -5.16
CA ASN A 126 15.01 5.23 -4.13
C ASN A 126 14.23 5.39 -2.81
N PRO A 127 13.64 4.33 -2.23
CA PRO A 127 12.90 4.39 -0.96
C PRO A 127 13.71 4.97 0.21
N HIS A 128 15.04 4.79 0.21
CA HIS A 128 15.90 5.38 1.24
C HIS A 128 15.94 6.91 1.19
N HIS A 129 15.56 7.52 0.07
CA HIS A 129 15.47 8.97 -0.08
C HIS A 129 14.08 9.53 0.24
N LEU A 130 13.11 8.68 0.60
CA LEU A 130 11.73 9.09 0.84
C LEU A 130 11.63 10.19 1.93
N TRP A 131 12.46 10.13 2.97
CA TRP A 131 12.49 11.16 4.01
C TRP A 131 12.79 12.58 3.48
N LYS A 132 13.50 12.70 2.36
CA LYS A 132 13.86 13.99 1.73
C LYS A 132 12.65 14.73 1.15
N LEU A 133 11.52 14.03 0.97
CA LEU A 133 10.26 14.63 0.51
C LEU A 133 9.55 15.43 1.61
N ASN A 134 9.93 15.26 2.87
CA ASN A 134 9.32 16.00 3.97
C ASN A 134 9.97 17.39 4.11
N LEU A 135 9.16 18.43 3.89
CA LEU A 135 9.58 19.83 3.96
C LEU A 135 10.28 20.17 5.30
N ARG A 136 9.80 19.64 6.43
CA ARG A 136 10.39 19.89 7.75
C ARG A 136 11.84 19.39 7.85
N HIS A 137 12.20 18.34 7.11
CA HIS A 137 13.56 17.83 7.07
C HIS A 137 14.46 18.67 6.14
N GLN A 138 13.90 19.18 5.03
CA GLN A 138 14.63 20.07 4.13
C GLN A 138 15.04 21.37 4.84
N GLU A 139 14.12 22.01 5.56
CA GLU A 139 14.39 23.25 6.30
C GLU A 139 15.49 23.07 7.36
N LYS A 140 15.47 21.93 8.07
CA LYS A 140 16.50 21.61 9.07
C LYS A 140 17.88 21.43 8.45
N ASN A 141 17.96 20.84 7.27
CA ASN A 141 19.24 20.64 6.57
C ASN A 141 19.77 21.93 5.94
N GLN A 142 18.88 22.80 5.45
CA GLN A 142 19.28 24.13 4.97
C GLN A 142 19.87 24.98 6.12
N LYS A 143 19.27 24.95 7.31
CA LYS A 143 19.80 25.67 8.49
C LYS A 143 21.19 25.19 8.93
N LYS A 144 21.50 23.90 8.72
CA LYS A 144 22.84 23.34 9.02
C LYS A 144 23.90 23.71 7.98
N THR A 145 23.48 23.99 6.74
CA THR A 145 24.39 24.31 5.63
C THR A 145 24.95 25.74 5.73
N ILE A 146 24.36 26.61 6.55
CA ILE A 146 24.79 28.02 6.70
C ILE A 146 25.77 28.22 7.88
N GLN A 147 26.15 27.16 8.61
CA GLN A 147 27.16 27.24 9.66
C GLN A 147 28.48 26.59 9.24
N LEU A 148 29.19 27.26 8.33
CA LEU A 148 30.62 27.00 8.10
C LEU A 148 31.41 27.95 9.04
N ILE A 149 31.70 27.49 10.26
CA ILE A 149 32.66 28.15 11.16
C ILE A 149 33.89 27.23 11.21
N GLY A 150 34.86 27.43 10.30
CA GLY A 150 36.16 26.75 10.30
C GLY A 150 36.43 25.77 9.15
N THR A 151 37.62 25.14 9.18
CA THR A 151 38.22 24.32 8.11
C THR A 151 37.92 22.82 8.15
N SER A 152 37.14 22.31 9.12
CA SER A 152 36.88 20.87 9.23
C SER A 152 35.51 20.49 8.69
N LEU A 153 35.52 19.77 7.56
CA LEU A 153 34.33 19.21 6.91
C LEU A 153 34.24 17.72 7.26
N GLU A 154 33.49 17.37 8.32
CA GLU A 154 33.15 15.97 8.59
C GLU A 154 31.89 15.59 7.80
N ILE A 155 32.07 14.78 6.75
CA ILE A 155 30.99 14.19 5.96
C ILE A 155 30.38 13.04 6.77
N ALA A 156 29.16 13.26 7.25
CA ALA A 156 28.43 12.30 8.07
C ALA A 156 28.02 11.05 7.28
N SER A 157 28.62 9.93 7.68
CA SER A 157 28.39 8.51 7.37
C SER A 157 26.96 8.08 6.94
N ASP A 158 26.90 7.32 5.84
CA ASP A 158 25.78 6.63 5.16
C ASP A 158 25.08 5.50 5.98
N LYS A 159 25.05 5.57 7.31
CA LYS A 159 24.17 4.74 8.16
C LYS A 159 23.13 5.68 8.77
N THR A 160 21.83 5.58 8.48
CA THR A 160 20.99 4.40 8.26
C THR A 160 19.58 4.97 8.04
N ALA A 161 18.77 4.48 7.11
CA ALA A 161 17.37 4.96 6.94
C ALA A 161 16.54 4.98 8.23
N LEU A 162 16.95 4.21 9.25
CA LEU A 162 16.44 4.25 10.62
C LEU A 162 16.60 5.61 11.33
N LYS A 163 17.66 6.37 11.04
CA LYS A 163 17.89 7.71 11.61
C LYS A 163 17.00 8.74 10.96
N ASP A 164 16.64 8.52 9.69
CA ASP A 164 15.93 9.51 8.90
C ASP A 164 14.42 9.51 9.20
N PHE A 165 13.86 8.34 9.55
CA PHE A 165 12.50 8.22 10.02
C PHE A 165 12.45 8.06 11.54
N LYS A 166 12.19 9.17 12.24
CA LYS A 166 12.11 9.18 13.71
C LYS A 166 10.92 8.38 14.25
N ASP A 167 9.78 8.47 13.58
CA ASP A 167 8.49 7.89 13.99
C ASP A 167 7.57 7.66 12.78
N ILE A 168 6.42 7.03 13.04
CA ILE A 168 5.40 6.75 12.02
C ILE A 168 4.91 8.02 11.33
N THR A 169 4.78 9.13 12.06
CA THR A 169 4.33 10.41 11.51
C THR A 169 5.31 10.95 10.47
N SER A 170 6.62 10.93 10.75
CA SER A 170 7.65 11.35 9.82
C SER A 170 7.64 10.50 8.54
N LEU A 171 7.39 9.19 8.66
CA LEU A 171 7.28 8.30 7.51
C LEU A 171 6.00 8.60 6.70
N MET A 172 4.86 8.78 7.37
CA MET A 172 3.57 9.02 6.71
C MET A 172 3.57 10.33 5.92
N VAL A 173 4.12 11.41 6.47
CA VAL A 173 4.21 12.69 5.76
C VAL A 173 5.02 12.56 4.46
N SER A 174 6.18 11.91 4.52
CA SER A 174 7.01 11.69 3.32
C SER A 174 6.32 10.79 2.29
N LEU A 175 5.65 9.73 2.77
CA LEU A 175 4.92 8.79 1.93
C LEU A 175 3.71 9.44 1.26
N GLN A 176 3.01 10.32 1.96
CA GLN A 176 1.88 11.07 1.43
C GLN A 176 2.31 11.96 0.27
N VAL A 177 3.40 12.72 0.40
CA VAL A 177 3.94 13.54 -0.72
C VAL A 177 4.30 12.66 -1.92
N TYR A 178 4.91 11.49 -1.68
CA TYR A 178 5.21 10.53 -2.75
C TYR A 178 3.95 10.06 -3.49
N PHE A 179 2.89 9.70 -2.75
CA PHE A 179 1.62 9.28 -3.31
C PHE A 179 0.88 10.40 -4.02
N GLU A 180 0.87 11.62 -3.48
CA GLU A 180 0.28 12.80 -4.11
C GLU A 180 0.92 13.06 -5.47
N ILE A 181 2.25 12.96 -5.58
CA ILE A 181 2.96 13.06 -6.86
C ILE A 181 2.47 11.98 -7.83
N ILE A 182 2.44 10.70 -7.41
CA ILE A 182 1.98 9.62 -8.31
C ILE A 182 0.54 9.85 -8.78
N VAL A 183 -0.38 10.16 -7.87
CA VAL A 183 -1.80 10.38 -8.21
C VAL A 183 -1.95 11.58 -9.14
N HIS A 184 -1.21 12.66 -8.90
CA HIS A 184 -1.28 13.86 -9.72
C HIS A 184 -0.89 13.60 -11.17
N TYR A 185 0.16 12.78 -11.40
CA TYR A 185 0.63 12.46 -12.74
C TYR A 185 -0.02 11.19 -13.34
N ALA A 186 -0.91 10.52 -12.61
CA ALA A 186 -1.63 9.35 -13.09
C ALA A 186 -2.74 9.72 -14.09
N PRO A 187 -3.08 8.82 -15.05
CA PRO A 187 -4.26 8.99 -15.87
C PRO A 187 -5.51 9.20 -14.98
N PRO A 188 -6.40 10.15 -15.29
CA PRO A 188 -7.57 10.44 -14.46
C PRO A 188 -8.45 9.21 -14.17
N SER A 189 -8.52 8.26 -15.12
CA SER A 189 -9.23 6.99 -14.98
C SER A 189 -8.68 6.07 -13.88
N SER A 190 -7.42 6.27 -13.46
CA SER A 190 -6.72 5.44 -12.48
C SER A 190 -6.49 6.12 -11.13
N ALA A 191 -6.61 7.45 -11.05
CA ALA A 191 -6.29 8.24 -9.86
C ALA A 191 -7.09 7.79 -8.61
N SER A 192 -8.39 7.57 -8.75
CA SER A 192 -9.25 7.12 -7.64
C SER A 192 -8.90 5.71 -7.14
N ALA A 193 -8.59 4.80 -8.06
CA ALA A 193 -8.14 3.45 -7.72
C ALA A 193 -6.80 3.50 -6.96
N LEU A 194 -5.83 4.30 -7.43
CA LEU A 194 -4.54 4.48 -6.78
C LEU A 194 -4.68 5.04 -5.36
N LEU A 195 -5.51 6.07 -5.18
CA LEU A 195 -5.79 6.64 -3.86
C LEU A 195 -6.31 5.59 -2.87
N LYS A 196 -7.22 4.71 -3.32
CA LYS A 196 -7.73 3.61 -2.50
C LYS A 196 -6.62 2.63 -2.11
N LEU A 197 -5.78 2.22 -3.05
CA LEU A 197 -4.66 1.32 -2.80
C LEU A 197 -3.67 1.91 -1.78
N PHE A 198 -3.35 3.20 -1.93
CA PHE A 198 -2.47 3.94 -1.03
C PHE A 198 -3.06 4.07 0.37
N PHE A 199 -4.37 4.32 0.48
CA PHE A 199 -5.07 4.33 1.76
C PHE A 199 -5.02 2.95 2.46
N CYS A 200 -5.26 1.87 1.72
CA CYS A 200 -5.13 0.51 2.26
C CYS A 200 -3.71 0.25 2.79
N TYR A 201 -2.70 0.71 2.06
CA TYR A 201 -1.31 0.58 2.49
C TYR A 201 -1.00 1.34 3.78
N THR A 202 -1.39 2.62 3.87
CA THR A 202 -1.13 3.45 5.06
C THR A 202 -1.82 2.87 6.29
N ALA A 203 -3.08 2.42 6.17
CA ALA A 203 -3.79 1.74 7.24
C ALA A 203 -3.06 0.46 7.70
N ASN A 204 -2.57 -0.36 6.77
CA ASN A 204 -1.79 -1.54 7.11
C ASN A 204 -0.47 -1.17 7.82
N LEU A 205 0.21 -0.12 7.37
CA LEU A 205 1.47 0.32 7.97
C LEU A 205 1.28 0.86 9.40
N HIS A 206 0.18 1.57 9.67
CA HIS A 206 -0.22 1.93 11.04
C HIS A 206 -0.45 0.71 11.92
N ARG A 207 -1.18 -0.30 11.41
CA ARG A 207 -1.40 -1.57 12.13
C ARG A 207 -0.10 -2.31 12.44
N ILE A 208 0.88 -2.26 11.53
CA ILE A 208 2.22 -2.83 11.77
C ILE A 208 2.97 -2.00 12.82
N ALA A 209 2.95 -0.66 12.72
CA ALA A 209 3.62 0.23 13.67
C ALA A 209 3.12 0.06 15.12
N SER A 210 1.84 -0.25 15.33
CA SER A 210 1.31 -0.52 16.68
C SER A 210 1.86 -1.82 17.26
N LYS A 211 2.06 -2.85 16.45
CA LYS A 211 2.44 -4.22 16.89
C LYS A 211 3.94 -4.49 16.95
N TYR A 212 4.74 -3.79 16.16
CA TYR A 212 6.15 -4.13 15.96
C TYR A 212 7.08 -2.97 16.32
N ALA A 213 8.33 -3.29 16.68
CA ALA A 213 9.35 -2.29 16.96
C ALA A 213 9.58 -1.39 15.73
N TRP A 214 9.85 -0.11 15.98
CA TRP A 214 9.92 0.88 14.90
C TRP A 214 10.98 0.56 13.83
N SER A 215 12.15 0.11 14.26
CA SER A 215 13.24 -0.32 13.38
C SER A 215 12.81 -1.40 12.38
N VAL A 216 12.00 -2.34 12.85
CA VAL A 216 11.46 -3.45 12.07
C VAL A 216 10.42 -2.95 11.06
N VAL A 217 9.59 -1.99 11.47
CA VAL A 217 8.58 -1.37 10.60
C VAL A 217 9.23 -0.62 9.45
N VAL A 218 10.29 0.15 9.73
CA VAL A 218 11.07 0.85 8.69
C VAL A 218 11.70 -0.15 7.71
N ASN A 219 12.33 -1.21 8.21
CA ASN A 219 12.91 -2.24 7.35
C ASN A 219 11.86 -2.94 6.47
N TYR A 220 10.71 -3.29 7.05
CA TYR A 220 9.58 -3.84 6.29
C TYR A 220 9.12 -2.87 5.20
N HIS A 221 8.90 -1.59 5.54
CA HIS A 221 8.45 -0.56 4.61
C HIS A 221 9.40 -0.41 3.42
N ILE A 222 10.70 -0.26 3.67
CA ILE A 222 11.71 -0.07 2.61
C ILE A 222 11.71 -1.26 1.63
N ASN A 223 11.71 -2.50 2.15
CA ASN A 223 11.71 -3.69 1.29
C ASN A 223 10.39 -3.84 0.52
N PHE A 224 9.26 -3.53 1.15
CA PHE A 224 7.95 -3.57 0.51
C PHE A 224 7.85 -2.54 -0.62
N PHE A 225 8.38 -1.33 -0.38
CA PHE A 225 8.42 -0.26 -1.37
C PHE A 225 9.24 -0.67 -2.59
N PHE A 226 10.43 -1.28 -2.40
CA PHE A 226 11.23 -1.79 -3.51
C PHE A 226 10.45 -2.77 -4.40
N ARG A 227 9.66 -3.68 -3.81
CA ARG A 227 8.79 -4.60 -4.55
C ARG A 227 7.69 -3.86 -5.30
N CYS A 228 6.96 -2.96 -4.63
CA CYS A 228 5.91 -2.16 -5.26
C CYS A 228 6.43 -1.38 -6.47
N ARG A 229 7.61 -0.77 -6.34
CA ARG A 229 8.24 -0.01 -7.41
C ARG A 229 8.55 -0.86 -8.65
N GLN A 230 9.04 -2.09 -8.45
CA GLN A 230 9.33 -3.01 -9.56
C GLN A 230 8.07 -3.38 -10.34
N GLU A 231 6.94 -3.52 -9.64
CA GLU A 231 5.65 -3.86 -10.26
C GLU A 231 4.98 -2.63 -10.90
N MET A 232 5.10 -1.46 -10.28
CA MET A 232 4.65 -0.19 -10.86
C MET A 232 5.38 0.12 -12.17
N HIS A 233 6.66 -0.23 -12.30
CA HIS A 233 7.40 -0.09 -13.57
C HIS A 233 6.77 -0.90 -14.70
N LYS A 234 6.01 -1.96 -14.38
CA LYS A 234 5.22 -2.77 -15.31
C LYS A 234 3.76 -2.32 -15.44
N GLY A 235 3.36 -1.23 -14.78
CA GLY A 235 1.98 -0.73 -14.76
C GLY A 235 1.05 -1.42 -13.75
N TYR A 236 1.58 -2.26 -12.85
CA TYR A 236 0.79 -2.94 -11.81
C TYR A 236 0.90 -2.23 -10.47
N TYR A 237 -0.24 -1.79 -9.93
CA TYR A 237 -0.29 -1.03 -8.67
C TYR A 237 -0.93 -1.81 -7.52
N ASP A 238 -1.52 -2.98 -7.79
CA ASP A 238 -2.25 -3.80 -6.82
C ASP A 238 -1.47 -4.18 -5.56
N LEU A 239 -0.13 -4.24 -5.64
CA LEU A 239 0.69 -4.62 -4.50
C LEU A 239 0.50 -3.68 -3.31
N TRP A 240 0.19 -2.41 -3.52
CA TRP A 240 -0.03 -1.46 -2.43
C TRP A 240 -1.17 -1.88 -1.49
N ALA A 241 -2.21 -2.54 -2.01
CA ALA A 241 -3.31 -3.04 -1.18
C ALA A 241 -3.07 -4.43 -0.56
N ARG A 242 -2.03 -5.15 -1.01
CA ARG A 242 -1.79 -6.53 -0.57
C ARG A 242 -0.80 -6.56 0.59
N GLN A 243 -1.11 -7.36 1.60
CA GLN A 243 -0.12 -7.69 2.61
C GLN A 243 0.86 -8.71 2.02
N ASP A 244 2.14 -8.37 2.01
CA ASP A 244 3.18 -9.29 1.56
C ASP A 244 3.48 -10.31 2.66
N SER A 245 2.95 -11.53 2.51
CA SER A 245 3.09 -12.60 3.51
C SER A 245 4.54 -13.04 3.69
N GLU A 246 5.34 -13.03 2.63
CA GLU A 246 6.76 -13.40 2.69
C GLU A 246 7.56 -12.35 3.47
N LEU A 247 7.35 -11.06 3.16
CA LEU A 247 7.98 -9.97 3.88
C LEU A 247 7.50 -9.90 5.34
N THR A 248 6.21 -10.15 5.57
CA THR A 248 5.62 -10.25 6.91
C THR A 248 6.33 -11.36 7.70
N SER A 249 6.45 -12.56 7.13
CA SER A 249 7.18 -13.68 7.74
C SER A 249 8.63 -13.34 8.05
N LYS A 250 9.33 -12.73 7.10
CA LYS A 250 10.76 -12.46 7.19
C LYS A 250 11.10 -11.38 8.23
N PHE A 251 10.32 -10.30 8.27
CA PHE A 251 10.66 -9.13 9.09
C PHE A 251 9.82 -9.01 10.36
N LEU A 252 8.57 -9.47 10.38
CA LEU A 252 7.64 -9.14 11.47
C LEU A 252 7.53 -10.26 12.52
N HIS A 253 7.43 -11.52 12.11
CA HIS A 253 7.10 -12.63 13.02
C HIS A 253 8.05 -12.80 14.22
N ALA A 254 9.35 -12.57 14.04
CA ALA A 254 10.33 -12.72 15.12
C ALA A 254 10.39 -11.51 16.08
N HIS A 255 9.69 -10.41 15.76
CA HIS A 255 9.87 -9.11 16.42
C HIS A 255 8.56 -8.47 16.88
N GLN A 256 7.52 -9.27 17.08
CA GLN A 256 6.30 -8.78 17.71
C GLN A 256 6.66 -8.18 19.07
N LYS A 257 6.21 -6.95 19.33
CA LYS A 257 6.31 -6.39 20.69
C LYS A 257 5.59 -7.39 21.58
N THR A 258 6.29 -7.91 22.59
CA THR A 258 5.65 -8.58 23.72
C THR A 258 4.77 -7.53 24.38
N SER A 259 3.56 -7.35 23.87
CA SER A 259 2.48 -6.67 24.56
C SER A 259 2.42 -7.38 25.89
N GLY A 260 2.82 -6.68 26.95
CA GLY A 260 3.16 -7.27 28.23
C GLY A 260 2.07 -8.23 28.65
N SER A 261 2.29 -9.53 28.40
CA SER A 261 1.55 -10.57 29.07
C SER A 261 1.95 -10.37 30.51
N PHE A 262 1.06 -9.80 31.30
CA PHE A 262 1.19 -9.73 32.75
C PHE A 262 1.57 -11.13 33.21
N ALA A 263 2.85 -11.32 33.52
CA ALA A 263 3.35 -12.57 34.03
C ALA A 263 2.78 -12.68 35.44
N THR A 264 1.59 -13.25 35.57
CA THR A 264 1.11 -13.78 36.84
C THR A 264 2.17 -14.77 37.30
N ASN A 265 2.87 -14.42 38.38
CA ASN A 265 3.83 -15.24 39.11
C ASN A 265 3.26 -16.65 39.33
N SER A 266 3.46 -17.56 38.39
CA SER A 266 3.19 -18.99 38.56
C SER A 266 4.50 -19.64 38.95
N LYS A 267 4.49 -20.21 40.15
CA LYS A 267 5.61 -20.85 40.81
C LYS A 267 6.31 -21.84 39.88
N LYS A 268 7.63 -21.64 39.79
CA LYS A 268 8.67 -22.50 39.23
C LYS A 268 8.37 -24.00 39.43
N THR A 269 7.96 -24.69 38.36
CA THR A 269 8.11 -26.14 38.23
C THR A 269 9.01 -26.40 37.03
N THR A 270 10.17 -26.98 37.32
CA THR A 270 11.29 -27.22 36.41
C THR A 270 10.94 -28.33 35.42
N LEU A 271 10.83 -28.03 34.12
CA LEU A 271 10.89 -29.01 33.03
C LEU A 271 11.58 -28.37 31.79
N PRO A 272 12.21 -29.19 30.92
CA PRO A 272 13.29 -28.75 30.04
C PRO A 272 12.80 -27.95 28.83
N ALA A 273 13.71 -27.08 28.37
CA ALA A 273 13.53 -26.08 27.34
C ALA A 273 13.05 -26.66 25.99
N SER A 274 11.85 -26.29 25.60
CA SER A 274 11.40 -26.27 24.21
C SER A 274 10.91 -24.85 23.93
N GLY A 275 11.34 -24.25 22.81
CA GLY A 275 10.91 -22.90 22.42
C GLY A 275 9.39 -22.79 22.28
N PRO A 276 8.84 -21.58 22.09
CA PRO A 276 7.40 -21.39 21.95
C PRO A 276 6.90 -22.17 20.72
N VAL A 277 6.23 -23.29 20.97
CA VAL A 277 5.68 -24.15 19.93
C VAL A 277 4.43 -23.48 19.34
N THR A 278 4.48 -23.08 18.07
CA THR A 278 3.32 -22.53 17.36
C THR A 278 2.31 -23.62 16.99
N ILE A 279 1.03 -23.36 17.25
CA ILE A 279 -0.06 -24.30 16.98
C ILE A 279 -0.54 -24.16 15.52
N CYS A 280 -0.82 -25.27 14.85
CA CYS A 280 -1.34 -25.28 13.48
C CYS A 280 -2.81 -24.84 13.43
N CYS A 281 -3.10 -23.69 12.82
CA CYS A 281 -4.48 -23.21 12.64
C CYS A 281 -5.28 -24.10 11.68
N ASN A 282 -4.64 -24.65 10.64
CA ASN A 282 -5.30 -25.54 9.69
C ASN A 282 -5.71 -26.87 10.33
N PHE A 283 -4.94 -27.37 11.30
CA PHE A 283 -5.36 -28.51 12.12
C PHE A 283 -6.62 -28.16 12.91
N ASN A 284 -6.62 -27.01 13.61
CA ASN A 284 -7.79 -26.57 14.40
C ASN A 284 -9.07 -26.35 13.57
N ALA A 285 -8.93 -26.05 12.29
CA ALA A 285 -10.02 -25.92 11.33
C ALA A 285 -10.42 -27.25 10.65
N GLY A 286 -9.80 -28.39 10.99
CA GLY A 286 -10.05 -29.69 10.35
C GLY A 286 -9.53 -29.82 8.92
N LYS A 287 -8.66 -28.91 8.47
CA LYS A 287 -8.14 -28.84 7.09
C LYS A 287 -6.74 -29.45 6.92
N CYS A 288 -6.00 -29.63 8.01
CA CYS A 288 -4.68 -30.28 7.97
C CYS A 288 -4.82 -31.76 8.32
N THR A 289 -4.68 -32.64 7.33
CA THR A 289 -4.79 -34.10 7.48
C THR A 289 -3.44 -34.81 7.55
N ALA A 290 -2.33 -34.09 7.34
CA ALA A 290 -0.99 -34.66 7.39
C ALA A 290 -0.63 -35.09 8.83
N ALA A 291 0.09 -36.20 8.97
CA ALA A 291 0.58 -36.67 10.27
C ALA A 291 1.54 -35.67 10.93
N VAL A 292 2.33 -34.96 10.11
CA VAL A 292 3.19 -33.84 10.53
C VAL A 292 2.81 -32.62 9.71
N CYS A 293 2.69 -31.47 10.36
CA CYS A 293 2.35 -30.22 9.69
C CYS A 293 3.43 -29.82 8.67
N PRO A 294 3.08 -29.51 7.40
CA PRO A 294 4.03 -29.03 6.40
C PRO A 294 4.79 -27.76 6.81
N TRP A 295 4.21 -26.97 7.71
CA TRP A 295 4.80 -25.74 8.25
C TRP A 295 5.49 -25.95 9.61
N ASN A 296 5.70 -27.20 10.02
CA ASN A 296 6.35 -27.56 11.29
C ASN A 296 5.67 -26.95 12.54
N HIS A 297 4.36 -26.71 12.47
CA HIS A 297 3.54 -26.30 13.62
C HIS A 297 2.99 -27.53 14.34
N SER A 298 2.79 -27.43 15.65
CA SER A 298 2.20 -28.53 16.43
C SER A 298 0.71 -28.70 16.14
N HIS A 299 0.29 -29.95 15.93
CA HIS A 299 -1.11 -30.34 15.86
C HIS A 299 -1.66 -30.52 17.28
N ALA A 300 -2.06 -29.41 17.88
CA ALA A 300 -2.69 -29.37 19.20
C ALA A 300 -4.01 -28.57 19.13
N CYS A 301 -5.02 -29.02 19.86
CA CYS A 301 -6.28 -28.33 20.00
C CYS A 301 -6.04 -26.96 20.66
N SER A 302 -6.53 -25.88 20.06
CA SER A 302 -6.37 -24.54 20.63
C SER A 302 -7.18 -24.32 21.91
N ILE A 303 -8.11 -25.23 22.25
CA ILE A 303 -8.97 -25.13 23.44
C ILE A 303 -8.34 -25.85 24.64
N CYS A 304 -7.85 -27.09 24.47
CA CYS A 304 -7.31 -27.90 25.58
C CYS A 304 -5.85 -28.32 25.42
N GLY A 305 -5.19 -28.01 24.31
CA GLY A 305 -3.79 -28.35 24.04
C GLY A 305 -3.52 -29.81 23.65
N LYS A 306 -4.52 -30.70 23.62
CA LYS A 306 -4.36 -32.10 23.23
C LYS A 306 -4.28 -32.28 21.71
N SER A 307 -3.52 -33.25 21.23
CA SER A 307 -3.36 -33.57 19.81
C SER A 307 -4.46 -34.47 19.24
N ASP A 308 -5.33 -35.01 20.08
CA ASP A 308 -6.27 -36.09 19.72
C ASP A 308 -7.46 -35.60 18.91
N HIS A 309 -7.72 -34.30 18.94
CA HIS A 309 -8.83 -33.66 18.25
C HIS A 309 -8.47 -32.21 17.91
N HIS A 310 -9.17 -31.65 16.94
CA HIS A 310 -9.06 -30.23 16.60
C HIS A 310 -10.14 -29.40 17.30
N ALA A 311 -9.99 -28.07 17.34
CA ALA A 311 -10.92 -27.18 18.03
C ALA A 311 -12.40 -27.38 17.65
N GLN A 312 -12.70 -27.65 16.37
CA GLN A 312 -14.09 -27.87 15.93
C GLN A 312 -14.75 -29.13 16.51
N THR A 313 -13.96 -30.14 16.88
CA THR A 313 -14.46 -31.40 17.47
C THR A 313 -14.17 -31.47 18.96
N HIS A 314 -13.89 -30.33 19.61
CA HIS A 314 -13.65 -30.31 21.04
C HIS A 314 -14.93 -30.68 21.79
N PRO A 315 -14.89 -31.66 22.71
CA PRO A 315 -16.07 -32.02 23.50
C PRO A 315 -16.54 -30.82 24.30
N LYS A 316 -17.83 -30.48 24.19
CA LYS A 316 -18.45 -29.49 25.08
C LYS A 316 -18.53 -30.11 26.48
N ALA A 317 -18.03 -29.40 27.49
CA ALA A 317 -18.26 -29.77 28.87
C ALA A 317 -19.77 -29.72 29.13
N THR A 318 -20.35 -30.88 29.46
CA THR A 318 -21.74 -31.04 29.91
C THR A 318 -21.87 -30.69 31.38
#